data_AF-A0A844HUI7-F1
#
_entry.id   AF-A0A844HUI7-F1
#
_cell.length_a   1.000
_cell.length_b   1.000
_cell.length_c   1.000
_cell.angle_alpha   90.00
_cell.angle_beta   90.00
_cell.angle_gamma   90.00
#
_symmetry.space_group_name_H-M   'P 1'
#
loop_
_entity.id
_entity.type
_entity.pdbx_description
1 polymer ?
#
loop_
_entity_poly.entity_id
_entity_poly.type
_entity_poly.pdbx_seq_one_letter_code
_entity_poly.pdbx_strand_id
1 'polypeptide(L)'
;MKRVIATKLAGIALTSVFSVSAANAALINVTVSGPGKAAAEAAEAQFMSYLKESTTETFEGFTAANGAGDQTGSINTSVGSFTQLIAGGNGNEACNDNGFSCTAGLAVLNSATSPFGGRFPMPEGVDNKNWLDSMDSQEMMFSIAGMYKAVGFYMTDPNDVGGLMDIVLEDNTTATYDMNNIFTGAESNGAAYYLGFISDVSIKSLVFRSNDDNDGFGIDNVTVGKVPEPGTLALMGLGLVGVGLMRRRAR
;
A
#
# COMPACT_ATOMS: atom_id res chain seq x y z
N MET A 1 84.00 -14.22 -14.25
CA MET A 1 82.81 -13.47 -14.70
C MET A 1 81.63 -13.81 -13.80
N LYS A 2 80.80 -12.81 -13.51
CA LYS A 2 79.95 -12.66 -12.31
C LYS A 2 78.75 -13.61 -12.26
N ARG A 3 78.48 -14.17 -11.07
CA ARG A 3 77.15 -14.64 -10.62
C ARG A 3 76.24 -13.44 -10.40
N VAL A 4 74.97 -13.50 -10.81
CA VAL A 4 73.85 -12.79 -10.14
C VAL A 4 72.56 -13.62 -10.30
N ILE A 5 71.99 -14.00 -9.16
CA ILE A 5 70.62 -14.44 -8.94
C ILE A 5 69.74 -13.18 -8.92
N ALA A 6 68.61 -13.16 -9.62
CA ALA A 6 67.59 -12.13 -9.43
C ALA A 6 66.18 -12.74 -9.54
N THR A 7 65.62 -13.02 -8.36
CA THR A 7 64.21 -13.24 -8.09
C THR A 7 63.41 -11.97 -8.43
N LYS A 8 62.26 -12.10 -9.11
CA LYS A 8 61.18 -11.10 -9.01
C LYS A 8 59.82 -11.79 -8.91
N LEU A 9 59.21 -11.58 -7.73
CA LEU A 9 57.78 -11.66 -7.46
C LEU A 9 56.99 -10.63 -8.30
N ALA A 10 55.66 -10.84 -8.29
CA ALA A 10 54.56 -9.91 -8.53
C ALA A 10 53.92 -10.00 -9.93
N GLY A 11 52.61 -10.13 -10.09
CA GLY A 11 51.54 -10.18 -9.09
C GLY A 11 50.25 -10.67 -9.75
N ILE A 12 49.46 -11.45 -9.00
CA ILE A 12 48.11 -11.82 -9.41
C ILE A 12 47.25 -10.57 -9.14
N ALA A 13 46.96 -9.81 -10.20
CA ALA A 13 45.96 -8.76 -10.16
C ALA A 13 44.59 -9.43 -10.05
N LEU A 14 44.09 -9.57 -8.82
CA LEU A 14 42.70 -9.93 -8.57
C LEU A 14 41.86 -8.69 -8.89
N THR A 15 41.42 -8.54 -10.14
CA THR A 15 40.38 -7.58 -10.51
C THR A 15 39.08 -8.03 -9.87
N SER A 16 38.80 -7.56 -8.66
CA SER A 16 37.48 -7.65 -8.04
C SER A 16 36.56 -6.70 -8.79
N VAL A 17 35.86 -7.22 -9.80
CA VAL A 17 34.72 -6.53 -10.41
C VAL A 17 33.64 -6.48 -9.33
N PHE A 18 33.54 -5.36 -8.63
CA PHE A 18 32.35 -5.05 -7.85
C PHE A 18 31.25 -4.71 -8.86
N SER A 19 30.54 -5.73 -9.32
CA SER A 19 29.25 -5.53 -9.97
C SER A 19 28.30 -4.97 -8.91
N VAL A 20 28.13 -3.65 -8.91
CA VAL A 20 27.05 -3.00 -8.17
C VAL A 20 25.78 -3.34 -8.93
N SER A 21 25.09 -4.37 -8.50
CA SER A 21 23.73 -4.65 -8.95
C SER A 21 22.89 -3.44 -8.56
N ALA A 22 22.42 -2.65 -9.52
CA ALA A 22 21.37 -1.68 -9.25
C ALA A 22 20.14 -2.48 -8.84
N ALA A 23 19.76 -2.42 -7.56
CA ALA A 23 18.50 -2.95 -7.10
C ALA A 23 17.40 -2.07 -7.72
N ASN A 24 16.54 -2.66 -8.55
CA ASN A 24 15.30 -1.99 -8.95
C ASN A 24 14.38 -1.99 -7.74
N ALA A 25 13.69 -0.86 -7.50
CA ALA A 25 12.69 -0.77 -6.45
C ALA A 25 11.65 -1.88 -6.64
N ALA A 26 11.34 -2.58 -5.56
CA ALA A 26 10.48 -3.74 -5.58
C ALA A 26 9.62 -3.79 -4.32
N LEU A 27 8.38 -4.21 -4.51
CA LEU A 27 7.56 -4.68 -3.41
C LEU A 27 8.19 -5.96 -2.86
N ILE A 28 8.60 -5.89 -1.60
CA ILE A 28 9.22 -7.00 -0.88
C ILE A 28 8.14 -7.94 -0.34
N ASN A 29 6.97 -7.40 0.02
CA ASN A 29 5.84 -8.20 0.51
C ASN A 29 4.52 -7.59 0.05
N VAL A 30 3.63 -8.47 -0.43
CA VAL A 30 2.23 -8.18 -0.70
C VAL A 30 1.39 -9.19 0.06
N THR A 31 0.64 -8.70 1.04
CA THR A 31 -0.33 -9.45 1.82
C THR A 31 -1.71 -9.15 1.25
N VAL A 32 -2.44 -10.20 0.88
CA VAL A 32 -3.86 -10.15 0.58
C VAL A 32 -4.50 -11.21 1.45
N SER A 33 -5.47 -10.82 2.29
CA SER A 33 -6.17 -11.79 3.13
C SER A 33 -7.04 -12.72 2.29
N GLY A 34 -7.45 -13.85 2.88
CA GLY A 34 -8.66 -14.53 2.39
C GLY A 34 -9.90 -13.66 2.57
N PRO A 35 -11.02 -14.01 1.91
CA PRO A 35 -12.28 -13.29 2.09
C PRO A 35 -12.79 -13.38 3.53
N GLY A 36 -13.40 -12.28 3.99
CA GLY A 36 -14.15 -12.22 5.23
C GLY A 36 -13.40 -11.60 6.39
N LYS A 37 -14.18 -11.10 7.35
CA LYS A 37 -13.73 -10.24 8.45
C LYS A 37 -12.60 -10.85 9.28
N ALA A 38 -12.75 -12.09 9.71
CA ALA A 38 -11.74 -12.76 10.53
C ALA A 38 -10.39 -12.96 9.80
N ALA A 39 -10.42 -13.24 8.49
CA ALA A 39 -9.21 -13.38 7.70
C ALA A 39 -8.53 -12.03 7.46
N ALA A 40 -9.33 -10.99 7.20
CA ALA A 40 -8.86 -9.62 7.06
C ALA A 40 -8.20 -9.11 8.35
N GLU A 41 -8.84 -9.30 9.51
CA GLU A 41 -8.29 -8.91 10.82
C GLU A 41 -7.02 -9.66 11.19
N ALA A 42 -6.94 -10.96 10.88
CA ALA A 42 -5.71 -11.72 11.08
C ALA A 42 -4.56 -11.21 10.20
N ALA A 43 -4.86 -10.83 8.96
CA ALA A 43 -3.88 -10.25 8.04
C ALA A 43 -3.43 -8.84 8.47
N GLU A 44 -4.33 -8.01 9.01
CA GLU A 44 -3.95 -6.72 9.62
C GLU A 44 -2.99 -6.97 10.80
N ALA A 45 -3.35 -7.84 11.73
CA ALA A 45 -2.51 -8.14 12.89
C ALA A 45 -1.11 -8.63 12.47
N GLN A 46 -1.03 -9.46 11.43
CA GLN A 46 0.25 -9.89 10.86
C GLN A 46 1.00 -8.71 10.21
N PHE A 47 0.33 -7.88 9.42
CA PHE A 47 0.95 -6.71 8.79
C PHE A 47 1.54 -5.76 9.83
N MET A 48 0.77 -5.45 10.87
CA MET A 48 1.21 -4.59 11.98
C MET A 48 2.44 -5.15 12.69
N SER A 49 2.59 -6.48 12.77
CA SER A 49 3.77 -7.11 13.37
C SER A 49 5.08 -6.87 12.60
N TYR A 50 5.01 -6.49 11.33
CA TYR A 50 6.18 -6.12 10.53
C TYR A 50 6.62 -4.67 10.70
N LEU A 51 5.76 -3.83 11.28
CA LEU A 51 6.01 -2.39 11.39
C LEU A 51 6.81 -2.07 12.65
N LYS A 52 7.74 -1.13 12.53
CA LYS A 52 8.47 -0.56 13.66
C LYS A 52 7.74 0.66 14.23
N GLU A 53 7.20 1.48 13.34
CA GLU A 53 6.45 2.71 13.61
C GLU A 53 5.31 2.79 12.59
N SER A 54 4.14 3.25 13.01
CA SER A 54 2.98 3.38 12.14
C SER A 54 2.08 4.55 12.52
N THR A 55 1.22 4.93 11.59
CA THR A 55 0.10 5.85 11.78
C THR A 55 -1.10 5.27 11.05
N THR A 56 -2.26 5.27 11.70
CA THR A 56 -3.49 4.71 11.15
C THR A 56 -4.58 5.77 11.13
N GLU A 57 -5.24 5.89 9.99
CA GLU A 57 -6.45 6.68 9.80
C GLU A 57 -7.65 5.73 9.83
N THR A 58 -8.60 6.00 10.75
CA THR A 58 -9.80 5.20 10.96
C THR A 58 -11.07 5.92 10.51
N PHE A 59 -10.94 7.16 9.99
CA PHE A 59 -12.05 8.03 9.56
C PHE A 59 -13.07 8.42 10.64
N GLU A 60 -12.93 7.94 11.88
CA GLU A 60 -13.77 8.29 13.03
C GLU A 60 -13.69 9.77 13.43
N GLY A 61 -12.62 10.46 13.00
CA GLY A 61 -12.49 11.91 13.19
C GLY A 61 -13.39 12.75 12.27
N PHE A 62 -14.04 12.13 11.28
CA PHE A 62 -14.88 12.80 10.29
C PHE A 62 -16.36 12.68 10.64
N THR A 63 -17.15 13.67 10.20
CA THR A 63 -18.60 13.53 10.22
C THR A 63 -19.02 12.77 8.97
N ALA A 64 -19.82 11.71 9.13
CA ALA A 64 -20.35 10.97 8.00
C ALA A 64 -21.22 11.87 7.12
N ALA A 65 -20.99 11.82 5.81
CA ALA A 65 -21.72 12.60 4.82
C ALA A 65 -23.19 12.17 4.78
N ASN A 66 -24.09 13.15 4.65
CA ASN A 66 -25.55 12.94 4.52
C ASN A 66 -26.08 13.39 3.14
N GLY A 67 -25.19 13.60 2.17
CA GLY A 67 -25.51 13.97 0.80
C GLY A 67 -24.34 14.66 0.10
N ALA A 68 -24.56 15.12 -1.14
CA ALA A 68 -23.53 15.65 -2.01
C ALA A 68 -22.82 16.92 -1.49
N GLY A 69 -23.46 17.67 -0.60
CA GLY A 69 -22.84 18.84 0.03
C GLY A 69 -21.71 18.50 1.01
N ASP A 70 -21.66 17.27 1.50
CA ASP A 70 -20.64 16.76 2.43
C ASP A 70 -19.55 15.95 1.70
N GLN A 71 -19.74 15.67 0.40
CA GLN A 71 -18.73 15.05 -0.44
C GLN A 71 -17.61 16.05 -0.77
N THR A 72 -16.41 15.53 -1.03
CA THR A 72 -15.28 16.35 -1.44
C THR A 72 -14.42 15.63 -2.46
N GLY A 73 -13.92 16.37 -3.45
CA GLY A 73 -12.96 15.83 -4.42
C GLY A 73 -11.67 15.34 -3.76
N SER A 74 -11.32 15.83 -2.56
CA SER A 74 -10.22 15.28 -1.77
C SER A 74 -10.45 15.29 -0.27
N ILE A 75 -10.12 14.19 0.40
CA ILE A 75 -10.13 14.02 1.85
C ILE A 75 -8.68 13.96 2.34
N ASN A 76 -8.29 14.93 3.17
CA ASN A 76 -6.96 15.01 3.76
C ASN A 76 -6.97 14.39 5.15
N THR A 77 -6.00 13.54 5.43
CA THR A 77 -5.92 12.71 6.64
C THR A 77 -4.53 12.76 7.25
N SER A 78 -4.34 12.07 8.37
CA SER A 78 -3.02 11.90 8.99
C SER A 78 -2.06 11.03 8.16
N VAL A 79 -2.59 10.16 7.29
CA VAL A 79 -1.81 9.21 6.48
C VAL A 79 -1.59 9.66 5.04
N GLY A 80 -2.25 10.75 4.61
CA GLY A 80 -2.18 11.24 3.24
C GLY A 80 -3.48 11.88 2.77
N SER A 81 -3.63 11.99 1.46
CA SER A 81 -4.85 12.52 0.83
C SER A 81 -5.46 11.48 -0.10
N PHE A 82 -6.76 11.29 0.03
CA PHE A 82 -7.57 10.53 -0.92
C PHE A 82 -8.22 11.52 -1.88
N THR A 83 -8.19 11.22 -3.17
CA THR A 83 -8.67 12.13 -4.21
C THR A 83 -9.43 11.34 -5.26
N GLN A 84 -10.63 11.80 -5.61
CA GLN A 84 -11.32 11.34 -6.81
C GLN A 84 -10.64 11.97 -8.02
N LEU A 85 -10.06 11.13 -8.89
CA LEU A 85 -9.44 11.58 -10.13
C LEU A 85 -10.44 11.61 -11.27
N ILE A 86 -11.25 10.55 -11.37
CA ILE A 86 -12.31 10.42 -12.37
C ILE A 86 -13.56 9.92 -11.64
N ALA A 87 -14.63 10.71 -11.70
CA ALA A 87 -15.94 10.30 -11.21
C ALA A 87 -16.44 9.10 -12.02
N GLY A 88 -17.12 8.16 -11.37
CA GLY A 88 -17.94 7.20 -12.08
C GLY A 88 -19.34 7.74 -12.34
N GLY A 89 -20.20 6.81 -12.72
CA GLY A 89 -21.62 6.93 -12.97
C GLY A 89 -22.00 7.65 -14.26
N ASN A 90 -22.91 7.04 -15.03
CA ASN A 90 -23.63 7.62 -16.15
C ASN A 90 -25.12 7.94 -15.85
N GLY A 91 -25.39 8.51 -14.67
CA GLY A 91 -26.62 9.23 -14.31
C GLY A 91 -27.69 8.45 -13.53
N ASN A 92 -27.64 7.11 -13.48
CA ASN A 92 -28.64 6.27 -12.80
C ASN A 92 -28.05 5.35 -11.71
N GLU A 93 -26.88 5.71 -11.18
CA GLU A 93 -26.09 4.90 -10.25
C GLU A 93 -26.42 5.14 -8.79
N ALA A 94 -26.08 4.16 -7.94
CA ALA A 94 -26.27 4.26 -6.50
C ALA A 94 -25.52 5.47 -5.89
N CYS A 95 -24.39 5.88 -6.48
CA CYS A 95 -23.69 7.11 -6.08
C CYS A 95 -24.46 8.42 -6.34
N ASN A 96 -25.58 8.38 -7.08
CA ASN A 96 -26.52 9.51 -7.24
C ASN A 96 -27.80 9.37 -6.39
N ASP A 97 -27.95 8.29 -5.63
CA ASP A 97 -29.12 8.04 -4.78
C ASP A 97 -29.05 8.82 -3.46
N ASN A 98 -30.20 8.94 -2.78
CA ASN A 98 -30.32 9.52 -1.44
C ASN A 98 -29.70 10.92 -1.25
N GLY A 99 -29.58 11.70 -2.34
CA GLY A 99 -29.03 13.05 -2.33
C GLY A 99 -27.51 13.13 -2.47
N PHE A 100 -26.84 12.02 -2.77
CA PHE A 100 -25.42 11.98 -3.16
C PHE A 100 -25.24 12.29 -4.66
N SER A 101 -23.99 12.48 -5.09
CA SER A 101 -23.62 12.55 -6.50
C SER A 101 -22.25 11.93 -6.76
N CYS A 102 -22.15 11.12 -7.81
CA CYS A 102 -20.87 10.52 -8.25
C CYS A 102 -19.81 11.59 -8.59
N THR A 103 -20.26 12.79 -9.00
CA THR A 103 -19.39 13.91 -9.40
C THR A 103 -19.01 14.87 -8.27
N ALA A 104 -19.60 14.69 -7.08
CA ALA A 104 -19.31 15.55 -5.93
C ALA A 104 -18.05 15.11 -5.15
N GLY A 105 -17.44 13.98 -5.53
CA GLY A 105 -16.21 13.46 -4.94
C GLY A 105 -16.41 12.27 -4.02
N LEU A 106 -15.44 12.06 -3.15
CA LEU A 106 -15.44 10.99 -2.15
C LEU A 106 -16.27 11.39 -0.93
N ALA A 107 -16.64 10.40 -0.11
CA ALA A 107 -17.34 10.63 1.16
C ALA A 107 -16.74 9.79 2.27
N VAL A 108 -16.77 10.29 3.50
CA VAL A 108 -16.76 9.41 4.67
C VAL A 108 -18.21 9.04 4.97
N LEU A 109 -18.53 7.75 5.01
CA LEU A 109 -19.89 7.25 5.24
C LEU A 109 -19.95 6.40 6.50
N ASN A 110 -21.17 6.15 6.96
CA ASN A 110 -21.44 5.14 7.98
C ASN A 110 -22.70 4.33 7.62
N SER A 111 -23.05 3.35 8.45
CA SER A 111 -24.21 2.47 8.21
C SER A 111 -25.57 3.18 8.20
N ALA A 112 -25.66 4.40 8.73
CA ALA A 112 -26.88 5.20 8.72
C ALA A 112 -27.03 6.05 7.45
N THR A 113 -25.93 6.37 6.77
CA THR A 113 -25.93 7.31 5.63
C THR A 113 -25.57 6.68 4.30
N SER A 114 -24.94 5.51 4.30
CA SER A 114 -24.51 4.84 3.07
C SER A 114 -25.70 4.51 2.15
N PRO A 115 -25.70 4.95 0.89
CA PRO A 115 -26.64 4.46 -0.12
C PRO A 115 -26.27 3.07 -0.63
N PHE A 116 -25.05 2.59 -0.35
CA PHE A 116 -24.50 1.35 -0.88
C PHE A 116 -24.71 0.18 0.07
N GLY A 117 -25.06 -0.98 -0.48
CA GLY A 117 -25.01 -2.26 0.23
C GLY A 117 -23.69 -2.97 -0.08
N GLY A 118 -23.04 -3.56 0.91
CA GLY A 118 -21.78 -4.29 0.74
C GLY A 118 -20.54 -3.57 1.27
N ARG A 119 -20.63 -2.24 1.46
CA ARG A 119 -19.57 -1.38 2.05
C ARG A 119 -19.88 -1.08 3.51
N PHE A 120 -18.88 -1.20 4.38
CA PHE A 120 -19.07 -1.15 5.84
C PHE A 120 -17.73 -0.90 6.57
N PRO A 121 -17.74 -0.49 7.86
CA PRO A 121 -16.50 -0.20 8.58
C PRO A 121 -15.77 -1.50 8.95
N MET A 122 -14.44 -1.45 8.93
CA MET A 122 -13.54 -2.54 9.28
C MET A 122 -12.29 -2.02 10.03
N PRO A 123 -11.86 -2.68 11.11
CA PRO A 123 -12.34 -3.94 11.67
C PRO A 123 -13.68 -3.80 12.41
N GLU A 124 -14.28 -4.93 12.83
CA GLU A 124 -15.48 -4.86 13.66
C GLU A 124 -15.17 -4.25 15.03
N GLY A 125 -15.89 -3.18 15.38
CA GLY A 125 -15.75 -2.53 16.67
C GLY A 125 -16.92 -1.62 16.97
N VAL A 126 -17.24 -1.46 18.26
CA VAL A 126 -18.34 -0.56 18.69
C VAL A 126 -18.05 0.91 18.41
N ASP A 127 -16.76 1.24 18.32
CA ASP A 127 -16.25 2.58 18.07
C ASP A 127 -15.74 2.76 16.62
N ASN A 128 -15.87 1.73 15.77
CA ASN A 128 -15.53 1.80 14.34
C ASN A 128 -16.82 1.80 13.51
N LYS A 129 -17.17 2.97 12.99
CA LYS A 129 -18.48 3.26 12.37
C LYS A 129 -18.36 3.86 11.00
N ASN A 130 -17.30 4.62 10.78
CA ASN A 130 -17.06 5.37 9.57
C ASN A 130 -16.09 4.61 8.67
N TRP A 131 -16.23 4.81 7.37
CA TRP A 131 -15.23 4.38 6.38
C TRP A 131 -15.15 5.42 5.27
N LEU A 132 -14.05 5.42 4.52
CA LEU A 132 -13.95 6.18 3.28
C LEU A 132 -14.63 5.41 2.16
N ASP A 133 -15.61 6.02 1.51
CA ASP A 133 -16.27 5.47 0.34
C ASP A 133 -15.72 6.07 -0.95
N SER A 134 -15.50 5.20 -1.93
CA SER A 134 -15.09 5.59 -3.28
C SER A 134 -16.17 6.34 -4.05
N MET A 135 -17.45 6.27 -3.65
CA MET A 135 -18.59 6.87 -4.35
C MET A 135 -18.62 6.47 -5.85
N ASP A 136 -18.30 5.21 -6.12
CA ASP A 136 -18.18 4.59 -7.45
C ASP A 136 -17.20 5.31 -8.37
N SER A 137 -16.18 5.98 -7.82
CA SER A 137 -15.15 6.66 -8.62
C SER A 137 -14.45 5.69 -9.56
N GLN A 138 -14.47 6.01 -10.87
CA GLN A 138 -13.71 5.24 -11.86
C GLN A 138 -12.21 5.28 -11.57
N GLU A 139 -11.69 6.40 -11.10
CA GLU A 139 -10.32 6.49 -10.59
C GLU A 139 -10.24 7.24 -9.26
N MET A 140 -9.60 6.60 -8.28
CA MET A 140 -9.30 7.19 -6.97
C MET A 140 -7.81 7.04 -6.68
N MET A 141 -7.19 8.08 -6.12
CA MET A 141 -5.80 8.05 -5.69
C MET A 141 -5.68 8.29 -4.19
N PHE A 142 -4.88 7.45 -3.54
CA PHE A 142 -4.35 7.70 -2.21
C PHE A 142 -2.89 8.15 -2.34
N SER A 143 -2.63 9.44 -2.08
CA SER A 143 -1.27 10.00 -1.98
C SER A 143 -0.79 9.96 -0.54
N ILE A 144 0.36 9.33 -0.29
CA ILE A 144 0.84 9.07 1.06
C ILE A 144 1.57 10.29 1.63
N ALA A 145 1.24 10.67 2.86
CA ALA A 145 1.93 11.77 3.55
C ALA A 145 3.26 11.29 4.15
N GLY A 146 4.37 11.57 3.45
CA GLY A 146 5.72 11.29 3.96
C GLY A 146 6.37 10.07 3.32
N MET A 147 7.52 9.67 3.87
CA MET A 147 8.33 8.58 3.33
C MET A 147 8.07 7.28 4.10
N TYR A 148 7.00 6.58 3.71
CA TYR A 148 6.64 5.29 4.28
C TYR A 148 6.91 4.16 3.29
N LYS A 149 7.41 3.04 3.80
CA LYS A 149 7.71 1.84 3.01
C LYS A 149 6.63 0.77 3.14
N ALA A 150 5.66 0.98 4.02
CA ALA A 150 4.55 0.08 4.23
C ALA A 150 3.22 0.83 4.19
N VAL A 151 2.24 0.24 3.52
CA VAL A 151 0.84 0.70 3.50
C VAL A 151 -0.06 -0.51 3.65
N GLY A 152 -1.06 -0.45 4.52
CA GLY A 152 -2.09 -1.47 4.61
C GLY A 152 -3.45 -0.87 4.93
N PHE A 153 -4.52 -1.51 4.49
CA PHE A 153 -5.89 -1.01 4.68
C PHE A 153 -6.89 -2.14 4.47
N TYR A 154 -8.08 -1.96 5.03
CA TYR A 154 -9.23 -2.78 4.69
C TYR A 154 -9.88 -2.28 3.41
N MET A 155 -10.39 -3.22 2.63
CA MET A 155 -11.26 -2.94 1.50
C MET A 155 -12.51 -3.80 1.60
N THR A 156 -13.67 -3.17 1.47
CA THR A 156 -14.98 -3.81 1.47
C THR A 156 -15.63 -3.65 0.11
N ASP A 157 -16.36 -4.68 -0.31
CA ASP A 157 -17.04 -4.73 -1.60
C ASP A 157 -16.13 -4.65 -2.85
N PRO A 158 -14.94 -5.30 -2.90
CA PRO A 158 -13.99 -5.06 -3.99
C PRO A 158 -14.24 -5.86 -5.28
N ASN A 159 -15.30 -6.68 -5.35
CA ASN A 159 -15.32 -7.90 -6.18
C ASN A 159 -16.40 -7.97 -7.25
N ASP A 160 -17.19 -6.92 -7.48
CA ASP A 160 -18.34 -7.06 -8.36
C ASP A 160 -18.01 -6.78 -9.83
N VAL A 161 -16.93 -6.04 -10.15
CA VAL A 161 -16.53 -5.87 -11.56
C VAL A 161 -15.03 -5.92 -11.84
N GLY A 162 -14.16 -5.84 -10.82
CA GLY A 162 -12.71 -5.96 -10.97
C GLY A 162 -12.01 -4.61 -11.10
N GLY A 163 -10.88 -4.55 -11.81
CA GLY A 163 -10.13 -3.32 -12.00
C GLY A 163 -8.63 -3.48 -11.79
N LEU A 164 -7.93 -2.35 -11.78
CA LEU A 164 -6.49 -2.29 -11.59
C LEU A 164 -6.16 -1.43 -10.37
N MET A 165 -5.16 -1.86 -9.61
CA MET A 165 -4.55 -1.06 -8.57
C MET A 165 -3.06 -0.89 -8.86
N ASP A 166 -2.65 0.36 -9.04
CA ASP A 166 -1.27 0.74 -9.26
C ASP A 166 -0.64 1.21 -7.96
N ILE A 167 0.50 0.64 -7.61
CA ILE A 167 1.34 1.10 -6.50
C ILE A 167 2.52 1.84 -7.11
N VAL A 168 2.54 3.16 -6.91
CA VAL A 168 3.60 4.03 -7.41
C VAL A 168 4.62 4.22 -6.29
N LEU A 169 5.88 3.93 -6.58
CA LEU A 169 7.00 4.12 -5.66
C LEU A 169 7.64 5.51 -5.83
N GLU A 170 8.47 5.91 -4.88
CA GLU A 170 9.10 7.23 -4.86
C GLU A 170 10.02 7.50 -6.07
N ASP A 171 10.60 6.45 -6.65
CA ASP A 171 11.39 6.52 -7.89
C ASP A 171 10.52 6.56 -9.18
N ASN A 172 9.19 6.61 -9.02
CA ASN A 172 8.17 6.56 -10.07
C ASN A 172 8.09 5.22 -10.82
N THR A 173 8.70 4.15 -10.31
CA THR A 173 8.32 2.80 -10.75
C THR A 173 6.90 2.48 -10.27
N THR A 174 6.22 1.60 -11.00
CA THR A 174 4.83 1.24 -10.73
C THR A 174 4.69 -0.27 -10.75
N ALA A 175 4.05 -0.82 -9.71
CA ALA A 175 3.58 -2.18 -9.68
C ALA A 175 2.06 -2.18 -9.89
N THR A 176 1.60 -2.79 -10.98
CA THR A 176 0.17 -2.90 -11.31
C THR A 176 -0.36 -4.26 -10.87
N TYR A 177 -1.47 -4.25 -10.14
CA TYR A 177 -2.19 -5.44 -9.74
C TYR A 177 -3.57 -5.46 -10.38
N ASP A 178 -3.97 -6.63 -10.86
CA ASP A 178 -5.33 -6.88 -11.31
C ASP A 178 -6.16 -7.34 -10.11
N MET A 179 -7.18 -6.56 -9.78
CA MET A 179 -8.04 -6.81 -8.62
C MET A 179 -8.81 -8.12 -8.77
N ASN A 180 -9.11 -8.57 -10.00
CA ASN A 180 -9.74 -9.88 -10.24
C ASN A 180 -8.83 -11.05 -9.85
N ASN A 181 -7.51 -10.85 -9.89
CA ASN A 181 -6.53 -11.85 -9.48
C ASN A 181 -6.21 -11.79 -7.99
N ILE A 182 -6.50 -10.64 -7.35
CA ILE A 182 -6.33 -10.43 -5.91
C ILE A 182 -7.51 -11.05 -5.14
N PHE A 183 -8.73 -10.76 -5.57
CA PHE A 183 -9.95 -11.21 -4.90
C PHE A 183 -10.44 -12.49 -5.55
N THR A 184 -9.99 -13.63 -5.02
CA THR A 184 -10.43 -14.94 -5.50
C THR A 184 -11.66 -15.41 -4.74
N GLY A 185 -12.78 -15.60 -5.44
CA GLY A 185 -14.03 -16.15 -4.89
C GLY A 185 -15.22 -15.24 -5.24
N ALA A 186 -16.34 -15.80 -5.69
CA ALA A 186 -17.57 -15.02 -5.84
C ALA A 186 -18.11 -14.76 -4.44
N GLU A 187 -17.73 -13.64 -3.84
CA GLU A 187 -18.11 -13.34 -2.47
C GLU A 187 -19.50 -12.71 -2.44
N SER A 188 -20.40 -13.29 -1.67
CA SER A 188 -21.67 -12.68 -1.29
C SER A 188 -21.47 -11.27 -0.72
N ASN A 189 -22.41 -10.34 -0.94
CA ASN A 189 -22.40 -8.99 -0.35
C ASN A 189 -21.88 -9.01 1.10
N GLY A 190 -20.95 -8.11 1.43
CA GLY A 190 -20.36 -8.03 2.76
C GLY A 190 -18.94 -8.63 2.88
N ALA A 191 -18.26 -8.86 1.76
CA ALA A 191 -16.88 -9.33 1.75
C ALA A 191 -15.92 -8.21 2.19
N ALA A 192 -15.00 -8.55 3.10
CA ALA A 192 -13.90 -7.68 3.51
C ALA A 192 -12.58 -8.38 3.23
N TYR A 193 -11.60 -7.59 2.78
CA TYR A 193 -10.22 -8.00 2.60
C TYR A 193 -9.30 -7.03 3.30
N TYR A 194 -8.15 -7.52 3.72
CA TYR A 194 -7.04 -6.66 4.12
C TYR A 194 -5.93 -6.76 3.08
N LEU A 195 -5.48 -5.60 2.63
CA LEU A 195 -4.35 -5.47 1.72
C LEU A 195 -3.19 -4.82 2.48
N GLY A 196 -2.00 -5.37 2.33
CA GLY A 196 -0.78 -4.86 2.94
C GLY A 196 0.38 -4.93 1.97
N PHE A 197 1.12 -3.83 1.85
CA PHE A 197 2.24 -3.69 0.94
C PHE A 197 3.47 -3.23 1.72
N ILE A 198 4.61 -3.87 1.47
CA ILE A 198 5.91 -3.47 1.99
C ILE A 198 6.88 -3.41 0.82
N SER A 199 7.62 -2.31 0.74
CA SER A 199 8.55 -1.99 -0.34
C SER A 199 9.97 -1.74 0.18
N ASP A 200 10.97 -1.91 -0.67
CA ASP A 200 12.36 -1.51 -0.39
C ASP A 200 12.56 0.02 -0.49
N VAL A 201 11.73 0.68 -1.31
CA VAL A 201 11.65 2.13 -1.52
C VAL A 201 10.32 2.66 -0.97
N SER A 202 10.28 3.94 -0.59
CA SER A 202 9.03 4.55 -0.10
C SER A 202 7.91 4.45 -1.14
N ILE A 203 6.71 4.15 -0.69
CA ILE A 203 5.50 4.14 -1.51
C ILE A 203 4.99 5.58 -1.59
N LYS A 204 4.74 6.06 -2.80
CA LYS A 204 4.30 7.42 -3.09
C LYS A 204 2.78 7.53 -3.13
N SER A 205 2.14 6.62 -3.86
CA SER A 205 0.69 6.61 -4.00
C SER A 205 0.15 5.24 -4.41
N LEU A 206 -1.13 5.02 -4.11
CA LEU A 206 -1.93 3.94 -4.67
C LEU A 206 -2.99 4.57 -5.57
N VAL A 207 -3.16 4.04 -6.79
CA VAL A 207 -4.20 4.47 -7.73
C VAL A 207 -5.11 3.29 -8.00
N PHE A 208 -6.38 3.43 -7.62
CA PHE A 208 -7.44 2.47 -7.87
C PHE A 208 -8.15 2.87 -9.15
N ARG A 209 -8.28 1.94 -10.09
CA ARG A 209 -8.93 2.13 -11.38
C ARG A 209 -10.01 1.07 -11.53
N SER A 210 -11.26 1.48 -11.37
CA SER A 210 -12.40 0.62 -11.64
C SER A 210 -12.54 0.42 -13.15
N ASN A 211 -12.95 -0.78 -13.54
CA ASN A 211 -13.31 -1.10 -14.92
C ASN A 211 -14.82 -0.93 -15.18
N ASP A 212 -15.60 -0.59 -14.16
CA ASP A 212 -17.02 -0.25 -14.22
C ASP A 212 -17.26 1.10 -13.54
N ASP A 213 -18.11 1.94 -14.13
CA ASP A 213 -18.40 3.27 -13.61
C ASP A 213 -19.48 3.25 -12.51
N ASN A 214 -20.09 2.10 -12.20
CA ASN A 214 -21.10 1.93 -11.16
C ASN A 214 -20.68 0.87 -10.12
N ASP A 215 -19.39 0.63 -9.97
CA ASP A 215 -18.83 -0.24 -8.94
C ASP A 215 -17.82 0.52 -8.10
N GLY A 216 -17.92 0.33 -6.80
CA GLY A 216 -17.17 1.08 -5.81
C GLY A 216 -16.93 0.23 -4.58
N PHE A 217 -15.98 0.68 -3.79
CA PHE A 217 -15.51 -0.01 -2.61
C PHE A 217 -15.44 0.95 -1.42
N GLY A 218 -15.46 0.37 -0.22
CA GLY A 218 -15.15 1.07 1.02
C GLY A 218 -13.70 0.79 1.44
N ILE A 219 -12.99 1.82 1.91
CA ILE A 219 -11.66 1.72 2.53
C ILE A 219 -11.75 2.11 4.00
N ASP A 220 -11.09 1.35 4.86
CA ASP A 220 -11.01 1.67 6.29
C ASP A 220 -9.64 1.29 6.89
N ASN A 221 -9.35 1.85 8.07
CA ASN A 221 -8.17 1.56 8.88
C ASN A 221 -6.85 1.63 8.08
N VAL A 222 -6.67 2.71 7.33
CA VAL A 222 -5.51 2.91 6.48
C VAL A 222 -4.29 3.17 7.33
N THR A 223 -3.34 2.24 7.30
CA THR A 223 -2.09 2.31 8.05
C THR A 223 -0.92 2.55 7.12
N VAL A 224 -0.10 3.55 7.44
CA VAL A 224 1.21 3.78 6.83
C VAL A 224 2.30 3.55 7.86
N GLY A 225 3.43 2.99 7.45
CA GLY A 225 4.46 2.58 8.41
C GLY A 225 5.88 2.49 7.88
N LYS A 226 6.80 2.45 8.84
CA LYS A 226 8.22 2.17 8.61
C LYS A 226 8.50 0.71 8.96
N VAL A 227 9.27 0.06 8.11
CA VAL A 227 9.77 -1.29 8.36
C VAL A 227 11.22 -1.24 8.83
N PRO A 228 11.68 -2.21 9.63
CA PRO A 228 13.09 -2.35 9.96
C PRO A 228 13.95 -2.36 8.69
N GLU A 229 15.09 -1.67 8.74
CA GLU A 229 16.03 -1.74 7.63
C GLU A 229 16.49 -3.19 7.40
N PRO A 230 16.66 -3.62 6.14
CA PRO A 230 17.12 -4.98 5.87
C PRO A 230 18.43 -5.29 6.62
N GLY A 231 18.48 -6.44 7.30
CA GLY A 231 19.66 -6.90 8.04
C GLY A 231 20.92 -7.06 7.16
N THR A 232 20.78 -6.95 5.84
CA THR A 232 21.89 -6.88 4.88
C THR A 232 22.82 -5.70 5.16
N LEU A 233 22.33 -4.55 5.65
CA LEU A 233 23.18 -3.42 6.05
C LEU A 233 24.01 -3.76 7.29
N ALA A 234 23.40 -4.43 8.27
CA ALA A 234 24.11 -4.91 9.45
C ALA A 234 25.17 -5.97 9.06
N LEU A 235 24.82 -6.92 8.17
CA LEU A 235 25.74 -7.92 7.66
C LEU A 235 26.86 -7.31 6.81
N MET A 236 26.57 -6.30 5.99
CA MET A 236 27.58 -5.57 5.22
C MET A 236 28.53 -4.85 6.17
N GLY A 237 28.01 -4.17 7.19
CA GLY A 237 28.82 -3.54 8.24
C GLY A 237 29.72 -4.55 8.95
N LEU A 238 29.18 -5.68 9.37
CA LEU A 238 29.95 -6.76 10.01
C LEU A 238 30.99 -7.38 9.07
N GLY A 239 30.65 -7.55 7.79
CA GLY A 239 31.57 -8.03 6.76
C GLY A 239 32.76 -7.09 6.58
N LEU A 240 32.50 -5.77 6.51
CA LEU A 240 33.54 -4.74 6.40
C LEU A 240 34.44 -4.71 7.64
N VAL A 241 33.87 -4.83 8.84
CA VAL A 241 34.64 -4.96 10.09
C VAL A 241 35.52 -6.21 10.06
N GLY A 242 34.98 -7.35 9.61
CA GLY A 242 35.72 -8.60 9.45
C GLY A 242 36.93 -8.45 8.51
N VAL A 243 36.75 -7.81 7.35
CA VAL A 243 37.84 -7.51 6.41
C VAL A 243 38.89 -6.58 7.02
N GLY A 244 38.46 -5.55 7.75
CA GLY A 244 39.36 -4.62 8.45
C GLY A 244 40.25 -5.32 9.48
N LEU A 245 39.67 -6.23 10.26
CA LEU A 245 40.40 -7.02 11.27
C LEU A 245 41.39 -8.00 10.63
N MET A 246 41.00 -8.65 9.52
CA MET A 246 41.90 -9.55 8.77
C MET A 246 43.11 -8.79 8.22
N ARG A 247 42.92 -7.58 7.67
CA ARG A 247 44.01 -6.76 7.14
C ARG A 247 45.00 -6.30 8.23
N ARG A 248 44.52 -6.11 9.47
CA ARG A 248 45.38 -5.78 10.62
C ARG A 248 46.26 -6.94 11.08
N ARG A 249 45.82 -8.18 10.90
CA ARG A 249 46.62 -9.38 11.22
C ARG A 249 47.66 -9.73 10.15
N ALA A 250 47.44 -9.30 8.91
CA ALA A 250 48.35 -9.56 7.79
C ALA A 250 49.49 -8.54 7.66
N ARG A 251 49.52 -7.50 8.50
CA ARG A 251 50.63 -6.54 8.65
C ARG A 251 51.38 -6.83 9.95
#